data_AF-A0A2V6FJQ0-F1
#
_entry.id   AF-A0A2V6FJQ0-F1
#
_cell.length_a   1.000
_cell.length_b   1.000
_cell.length_c   1.000
_cell.angle_alpha   90.00
_cell.angle_beta   90.00
_cell.angle_gamma   90.00
#
_symmetry.space_group_name_H-M   'P 1'
#
loop_
_entity.id
_entity.type
_entity.pdbx_description
1 polymer ?
#
loop_
_entity_poly.entity_id
_entity_poly.type
_entity_poly.pdbx_seq_one_letter_code
_entity_poly.pdbx_strand_id
1 'polypeptide(L)'
;MRSLIVEIVSFSCAIPMFRTRFGFCVYDCLPDRRRLVVFFMNKKGKDLTKEPPRSPKTRVGGYAILGRTIDKCRALLWGNIGEYHFDCPLDNMLFGFKGIKGDDFKAFVETGASDDEIAKWVGRNGTPKREEEKRSWAEEVMKENPYYNPEKRDWYVEQLQPLGLDPKTTPLFDWLETDDKVSYKKAA
;
A
#
# COMPACT_ATOMS: atom_id res chain seq x y z
N MET A 1 42.06 63.15 23.72
CA MET A 1 41.23 62.67 24.86
C MET A 1 41.29 61.14 24.84
N ARG A 2 42.16 60.54 25.68
CA ARG A 2 41.87 59.53 26.73
C ARG A 2 41.05 58.33 26.20
N SER A 3 41.57 57.14 25.94
CA SER A 3 42.39 56.16 26.70
C SER A 3 41.79 55.68 28.03
N LEU A 4 41.74 54.34 28.17
CA LEU A 4 41.58 53.45 29.34
C LEU A 4 40.17 53.10 29.84
N ILE A 5 39.90 51.77 29.93
CA ILE A 5 39.24 50.99 31.00
C ILE A 5 39.51 49.51 30.62
N VAL A 6 40.50 48.79 31.18
CA VAL A 6 40.73 48.25 32.54
C VAL A 6 40.08 46.87 32.75
N GLU A 7 40.95 45.86 32.82
CA GLU A 7 40.72 44.48 33.27
C GLU A 7 40.42 44.42 34.78
N ILE A 8 39.62 43.42 35.21
CA ILE A 8 39.49 43.03 36.62
C ILE A 8 39.71 41.51 36.79
N VAL A 9 40.94 41.17 37.18
CA VAL A 9 41.38 40.34 38.33
C VAL A 9 40.39 39.26 38.81
N SER A 10 40.63 37.98 38.53
CA SER A 10 41.41 37.01 39.32
C SER A 10 40.93 36.78 40.76
N PHE A 11 40.33 35.61 41.00
CA PHE A 11 40.28 34.98 42.32
C PHE A 11 40.84 33.56 42.19
N SER A 12 42.12 33.43 42.54
CA SER A 12 42.76 32.17 42.87
C SER A 12 42.46 31.85 44.34
N CYS A 13 41.99 30.65 44.63
CA CYS A 13 42.14 30.06 45.95
C CYS A 13 42.60 28.60 45.79
N ALA A 14 43.64 28.25 46.55
CA ALA A 14 44.48 27.08 46.38
C ALA A 14 43.93 25.81 47.07
N ILE A 15 44.08 24.68 46.35
CA ILE A 15 44.52 23.30 46.71
C ILE A 15 44.53 22.89 48.22
N PRO A 16 44.16 21.64 48.57
CA PRO A 16 45.19 20.58 48.62
C PRO A 16 44.79 19.23 48.01
N MET A 17 45.83 18.52 47.57
CA MET A 17 45.87 17.11 47.17
C MET A 17 45.27 16.16 48.23
N PHE A 18 44.46 15.20 47.79
CA PHE A 18 44.50 13.85 48.37
C PHE A 18 44.48 12.81 47.25
N ARG A 19 45.50 11.95 47.30
CA ARG A 19 45.82 10.89 46.36
C ARG A 19 45.25 9.59 46.90
N THR A 20 44.29 8.98 46.21
CA THR A 20 44.02 7.53 46.34
C THR A 20 43.30 6.98 45.12
N ARG A 21 44.09 6.28 44.30
CA ARG A 21 43.87 4.94 43.73
C ARG A 21 42.44 4.50 43.33
N PHE A 22 42.43 3.90 42.14
CA PHE A 22 41.51 2.87 41.63
C PHE A 22 40.16 3.32 41.07
N GLY A 23 39.96 2.97 39.81
CA GLY A 23 38.70 3.13 39.10
C GLY A 23 38.93 3.70 37.70
N PHE A 24 39.61 2.92 36.84
CA PHE A 24 39.46 3.08 35.40
C PHE A 24 37.98 2.78 35.12
N CYS A 25 37.12 3.79 35.20
CA CYS A 25 35.74 3.69 34.76
C CYS A 25 35.82 3.73 33.24
N VAL A 26 36.03 2.55 32.66
CA VAL A 26 35.82 2.33 31.23
C VAL A 26 34.40 2.83 30.98
N TYR A 27 34.27 3.94 30.27
CA TYR A 27 33.00 4.33 29.69
C TYR A 27 32.53 3.11 28.91
N ASP A 28 31.49 2.45 29.42
CA ASP A 28 30.74 1.46 28.67
C ASP A 28 30.15 2.17 27.45
N CYS A 29 30.96 2.26 26.41
CA CYS A 29 30.52 2.35 25.03
C CYS A 29 29.75 1.06 24.75
N LEU A 30 28.51 1.00 25.20
CA LEU A 30 27.54 0.09 24.61
C LEU A 30 27.40 0.53 23.15
N PRO A 31 27.83 -0.27 22.17
CA PRO A 31 27.45 0.02 20.80
C PRO A 31 25.94 -0.15 20.78
N ASP A 32 25.26 0.96 20.55
CA ASP A 32 23.93 1.06 19.97
C ASP A 32 23.76 -0.16 19.05
N ARG A 33 23.05 -1.17 19.56
CA ARG A 33 22.53 -2.24 18.73
C ARG A 33 21.46 -1.55 17.89
N ARG A 34 21.92 -0.89 16.82
CA ARG A 34 21.16 -0.80 15.58
C ARG A 34 20.83 -2.23 15.26
N ARG A 35 19.67 -2.65 15.75
CA ARG A 35 18.92 -3.76 15.22
C ARG A 35 18.78 -3.35 13.77
N LEU A 36 19.69 -3.84 12.94
CA LEU A 36 19.50 -3.90 11.51
C LEU A 36 18.29 -4.80 11.39
N VAL A 37 17.10 -4.22 11.56
CA VAL A 37 15.87 -4.81 11.10
C VAL A 37 16.10 -4.78 9.61
N VAL A 38 16.71 -5.86 9.10
CA VAL A 38 16.62 -6.21 7.71
C VAL A 38 15.13 -6.37 7.51
N PHE A 39 14.46 -5.26 7.19
CA PHE A 39 13.13 -5.29 6.63
C PHE A 39 13.33 -6.13 5.39
N PHE A 40 12.98 -7.41 5.48
CA PHE A 40 12.83 -8.26 4.32
C PHE A 40 11.74 -7.58 3.50
N MET A 41 12.15 -6.66 2.61
CA MET A 41 11.27 -6.01 1.66
C MET A 41 10.63 -7.16 0.90
N ASN A 42 9.33 -7.38 1.10
CA ASN A 42 8.64 -8.53 0.51
C ASN A 42 8.33 -8.19 -0.96
N LYS A 43 9.39 -8.09 -1.76
CA LYS A 43 9.37 -7.79 -3.20
C LYS A 43 9.05 -9.05 -3.98
N LYS A 44 7.85 -9.58 -3.76
CA LYS A 44 7.33 -10.76 -4.46
C LYS A 44 6.07 -10.37 -5.22
N GLY A 45 6.09 -10.59 -6.52
CA GLY A 45 4.94 -10.46 -7.41
C GLY A 45 4.43 -11.83 -7.82
N LYS A 46 3.11 -11.96 -8.00
CA LYS A 46 2.51 -13.14 -8.62
C LYS A 46 2.80 -13.14 -10.13
N ASP A 47 2.78 -14.33 -10.71
CA ASP A 47 2.73 -14.49 -12.16
C ASP A 47 1.27 -14.63 -12.60
N LEU A 48 0.67 -13.50 -13.02
CA LEU A 48 -0.71 -13.43 -13.47
C LEU A 48 -0.94 -14.03 -14.86
N THR A 49 0.05 -14.74 -15.42
CA THR A 49 -0.20 -15.64 -16.56
C THR A 49 -0.56 -17.05 -16.09
N LYS A 50 -0.34 -17.36 -14.80
CA LYS A 50 -0.55 -18.69 -14.21
C LYS A 50 -1.63 -18.73 -13.14
N GLU A 51 -1.82 -17.63 -12.41
CA GLU A 51 -2.86 -17.52 -11.39
C GLU A 51 -3.59 -16.17 -11.46
N PRO A 52 -4.92 -16.12 -11.24
CA PRO A 52 -5.64 -14.86 -11.20
C PRO A 52 -5.22 -14.02 -9.97
N PRO A 53 -5.30 -12.69 -10.06
CA PRO A 53 -5.26 -11.87 -8.86
C PRO A 53 -6.49 -12.18 -7.99
N ARG A 54 -6.43 -11.81 -6.71
CA ARG A 54 -7.55 -12.03 -5.78
C ARG A 54 -8.89 -11.50 -6.32
N SER A 55 -9.98 -12.10 -5.84
CA SER A 55 -11.32 -11.64 -6.15
C SER A 55 -11.48 -10.15 -5.78
N PRO A 56 -12.18 -9.36 -6.63
CA PRO A 56 -12.50 -7.97 -6.29
C PRO A 56 -13.38 -7.85 -5.03
N LYS A 57 -14.07 -8.93 -4.61
CA LYS A 57 -14.88 -9.00 -3.39
C LYS A 57 -14.04 -9.17 -2.12
N THR A 58 -12.81 -9.70 -2.23
CA THR A 58 -11.92 -9.92 -1.09
C THR A 58 -11.59 -8.58 -0.42
N ARG A 59 -11.92 -8.49 0.87
CA ARG A 59 -11.69 -7.27 1.66
C ARG A 59 -10.27 -7.24 2.20
N VAL A 60 -9.58 -6.12 1.98
CA VAL A 60 -8.29 -5.81 2.60
C VAL A 60 -8.45 -4.46 3.29
N GLY A 61 -8.23 -4.39 4.60
CA GLY A 61 -8.44 -3.15 5.38
C GLY A 61 -9.86 -2.56 5.30
N GLY A 62 -10.87 -3.39 5.03
CA GLY A 62 -12.26 -2.97 4.83
C GLY A 62 -12.61 -2.53 3.40
N TYR A 63 -11.64 -2.47 2.48
CA TYR A 63 -11.85 -2.03 1.10
C TYR A 63 -12.13 -3.21 0.15
N ALA A 64 -13.15 -3.07 -0.71
CA ALA A 64 -13.26 -3.85 -1.96
C ALA A 64 -12.10 -3.49 -2.89
N ILE A 65 -11.84 -4.35 -3.88
CA ILE A 65 -10.90 -4.13 -4.99
C ILE A 65 -9.42 -4.08 -4.54
N LEU A 66 -9.11 -3.58 -3.34
CA LEU A 66 -7.75 -3.34 -2.86
C LEU A 66 -6.85 -4.58 -2.96
N GLY A 67 -7.33 -5.77 -2.56
CA GLY A 67 -6.53 -6.99 -2.67
C GLY A 67 -6.15 -7.33 -4.11
N ARG A 68 -7.08 -7.14 -5.06
CA ARG A 68 -6.85 -7.33 -6.50
C ARG A 68 -5.87 -6.29 -7.04
N THR A 69 -6.02 -5.03 -6.65
CA THR A 69 -5.12 -3.93 -7.07
C THR A 69 -3.70 -4.13 -6.55
N ILE A 70 -3.54 -4.60 -5.30
CA ILE A 70 -2.22 -4.95 -4.74
C ILE A 70 -1.58 -6.06 -5.56
N ASP A 71 -2.31 -7.13 -5.86
CA ASP A 71 -1.77 -8.27 -6.62
C ASP A 71 -1.31 -7.84 -8.01
N LYS A 72 -2.11 -7.04 -8.73
CA LYS A 72 -1.73 -6.46 -10.03
C LYS A 72 -0.50 -5.57 -9.93
N CYS A 73 -0.45 -4.69 -8.93
CA CYS A 73 0.67 -3.78 -8.76
C CYS A 73 1.96 -4.54 -8.43
N ARG A 74 1.90 -5.57 -7.59
CA ARG A 74 3.06 -6.41 -7.28
C ARG A 74 3.49 -7.26 -8.48
N ALA A 75 2.54 -7.78 -9.26
CA ALA A 75 2.84 -8.49 -10.50
C ALA A 75 3.54 -7.57 -11.53
N LEU A 76 3.12 -6.31 -11.63
CA LEU A 76 3.80 -5.31 -12.46
C LEU A 76 5.24 -5.04 -12.03
N LEU A 77 5.49 -4.97 -10.72
CA LEU A 77 6.80 -4.58 -10.17
C LEU A 77 7.80 -5.74 -10.09
N TRP A 78 7.34 -6.92 -9.68
CA TRP A 78 8.21 -8.05 -9.30
C TRP A 78 7.72 -9.41 -9.77
N GLY A 79 6.75 -9.45 -10.68
CA GLY A 79 6.19 -10.69 -11.21
C GLY A 79 5.98 -10.58 -12.71
N ASN A 80 4.86 -11.10 -13.16
CA ASN A 80 4.41 -10.96 -14.54
C ASN A 80 2.93 -10.58 -14.53
N ILE A 81 2.60 -9.41 -15.06
CA ILE A 81 1.21 -8.91 -15.04
C ILE A 81 0.32 -9.61 -16.08
N GLY A 82 0.91 -10.26 -17.10
CA GLY A 82 0.16 -10.88 -18.18
C GLY A 82 -0.73 -9.88 -18.91
N GLU A 83 -2.00 -10.25 -19.09
CA GLU A 83 -3.01 -9.41 -19.76
C GLU A 83 -3.68 -8.40 -18.82
N TYR A 84 -3.39 -8.46 -17.51
CA TYR A 84 -3.94 -7.50 -16.58
C TYR A 84 -3.28 -6.14 -16.73
N HIS A 85 -4.05 -5.11 -16.44
CA HIS A 85 -3.57 -3.74 -16.42
C HIS A 85 -3.76 -3.15 -15.01
N PHE A 86 -2.68 -2.59 -14.47
CA PHE A 86 -2.72 -1.77 -13.27
C PHE A 86 -3.25 -0.37 -13.60
N ASP A 87 -3.90 0.27 -12.63
CA ASP A 87 -4.57 1.56 -12.80
C ASP A 87 -5.69 1.52 -13.86
N CYS A 88 -6.39 0.40 -13.94
CA CYS A 88 -7.51 0.23 -14.87
C CYS A 88 -8.80 0.86 -14.31
N PRO A 89 -9.91 0.93 -15.09
CA PRO A 89 -11.17 1.51 -14.62
C PRO A 89 -11.70 0.93 -13.30
N LEU A 90 -11.46 -0.36 -13.05
CA LEU A 90 -11.84 -1.02 -11.78
C LEU A 90 -11.01 -0.51 -10.60
N ASP A 91 -9.69 -0.41 -10.74
CA ASP A 91 -8.80 0.11 -9.70
C ASP A 91 -9.12 1.59 -9.41
N ASN A 92 -9.49 2.33 -10.46
CA ASN A 92 -9.94 3.71 -10.37
C ASN A 92 -11.26 3.90 -9.61
N MET A 93 -12.11 2.87 -9.47
CA MET A 93 -13.27 2.96 -8.57
C MET A 93 -12.82 3.12 -7.10
N LEU A 94 -11.77 2.39 -6.69
CA LEU A 94 -11.19 2.50 -5.36
C LEU A 94 -10.40 3.82 -5.20
N PHE A 95 -9.58 4.15 -6.19
CA PHE A 95 -8.76 5.37 -6.17
C PHE A 95 -9.63 6.63 -6.16
N GLY A 96 -10.70 6.66 -6.95
CA GLY A 96 -11.70 7.74 -6.94
C GLY A 96 -12.43 7.84 -5.59
N PHE A 97 -12.85 6.72 -5.01
CA PHE A 97 -13.49 6.71 -3.68
C PHE A 97 -12.59 7.29 -2.58
N LYS A 98 -11.29 7.01 -2.66
CA LYS A 98 -10.29 7.49 -1.70
C LYS A 98 -9.60 8.78 -2.09
N GLY A 99 -9.78 9.32 -3.30
CA GLY A 99 -9.04 10.47 -3.80
C GLY A 99 -7.52 10.25 -3.81
N ILE A 100 -7.07 9.04 -4.18
CA ILE A 100 -5.65 8.68 -4.29
C ILE A 100 -5.27 8.55 -5.77
N LYS A 101 -4.01 8.79 -6.13
CA LYS A 101 -3.50 8.54 -7.49
C LYS A 101 -2.85 7.15 -7.59
N GLY A 102 -3.01 6.49 -8.73
CA GLY A 102 -2.40 5.18 -9.00
C GLY A 102 -0.87 5.19 -8.83
N ASP A 103 -0.20 6.25 -9.26
CA ASP A 103 1.25 6.41 -9.13
C ASP A 103 1.72 6.48 -7.67
N ASP A 104 1.02 7.23 -6.81
CA ASP A 104 1.34 7.31 -5.38
C ASP A 104 1.15 5.96 -4.68
N PHE A 105 0.08 5.25 -5.05
CA PHE A 105 -0.18 3.90 -4.57
C PHE A 105 0.94 2.95 -5.00
N LYS A 106 1.33 2.97 -6.28
CA LYS A 106 2.40 2.13 -6.83
C LYS A 106 3.73 2.40 -6.12
N ALA A 107 4.10 3.67 -5.94
CA ALA A 107 5.32 4.05 -5.23
C ALA A 107 5.34 3.51 -3.79
N PHE A 108 4.20 3.52 -3.10
CA PHE A 108 4.13 2.94 -1.77
C PHE A 108 4.22 1.41 -1.79
N VAL A 109 3.56 0.73 -2.74
CA VAL A 109 3.68 -0.71 -2.91
C VAL A 109 5.13 -1.11 -3.17
N GLU A 110 5.86 -0.35 -3.99
CA GLU A 110 7.26 -0.58 -4.37
C GLU A 110 8.24 -0.61 -3.18
N THR A 111 7.87 -0.04 -2.04
CA THR A 111 8.64 -0.15 -0.79
C THR A 111 8.73 -1.59 -0.26
N GLY A 112 7.88 -2.50 -0.75
CA GLY A 112 7.77 -3.89 -0.29
C GLY A 112 6.85 -4.04 0.91
N ALA A 113 5.93 -3.09 1.12
CA ALA A 113 4.95 -3.09 2.19
C ALA A 113 4.00 -4.31 2.11
N SER A 114 3.63 -4.83 3.28
CA SER A 114 2.61 -5.87 3.44
C SER A 114 1.20 -5.33 3.13
N ASP A 115 0.24 -6.23 2.96
CA ASP A 115 -1.16 -5.87 2.68
C ASP A 115 -1.76 -4.99 3.78
N ASP A 116 -1.44 -5.29 5.05
CA ASP A 116 -1.90 -4.50 6.19
C ASP A 116 -1.27 -3.10 6.22
N GLU A 117 0.00 -2.97 5.83
CA GLU A 117 0.68 -1.68 5.73
C GLU A 117 0.12 -0.85 4.58
N ILE A 118 -0.15 -1.48 3.43
CA ILE A 118 -0.80 -0.83 2.28
C ILE A 118 -2.22 -0.40 2.66
N ALA A 119 -3.00 -1.25 3.32
CA ALA A 119 -4.32 -0.90 3.82
C ALA A 119 -4.30 0.31 4.76
N LYS A 120 -3.35 0.33 5.71
CA LYS A 120 -3.15 1.47 6.62
C LYS A 120 -2.69 2.71 5.88
N TRP A 121 -1.90 2.58 4.83
CA TRP A 121 -1.51 3.71 3.99
C TRP A 121 -2.71 4.26 3.21
N VAL A 122 -3.51 3.41 2.57
CA VAL A 122 -4.75 3.82 1.88
C VAL A 122 -5.70 4.51 2.84
N GLY A 123 -5.86 3.99 4.06
CA GLY A 123 -6.70 4.60 5.10
C GLY A 123 -6.26 6.00 5.53
N ARG A 124 -4.95 6.29 5.49
CA ARG A 124 -4.37 7.58 5.91
C ARG A 124 -4.26 8.61 4.78
N ASN A 125 -4.14 8.19 3.54
CA ASN A 125 -3.92 9.07 2.38
C ASN A 125 -5.22 9.36 1.63
N GLY A 126 -5.32 10.51 0.97
CA GLY A 126 -6.52 10.95 0.27
C GLY A 126 -7.68 11.29 1.23
N THR A 127 -8.92 11.09 0.80
CA THR A 127 -10.13 11.41 1.57
C THR A 127 -10.32 10.45 2.77
N PRO A 128 -10.44 10.94 4.01
CA PRO A 128 -10.76 10.10 5.17
C PRO A 128 -12.11 9.41 5.00
N LYS A 129 -12.21 8.14 5.39
CA LYS A 129 -13.45 7.35 5.33
C LYS A 129 -13.65 6.60 6.63
N ARG A 130 -14.83 6.72 7.23
CA ARG A 130 -15.23 5.91 8.39
C ARG A 130 -15.45 4.46 7.97
N GLU A 131 -15.37 3.51 8.90
CA GLU A 131 -15.59 2.09 8.61
C GLU A 131 -16.96 1.83 7.99
N GLU A 132 -17.99 2.56 8.44
CA GLU A 132 -19.34 2.48 7.86
C GLU A 132 -19.35 2.92 6.38
N GLU A 133 -18.66 4.00 6.04
CA GLU A 133 -18.57 4.46 4.65
C GLU A 133 -17.82 3.48 3.77
N LYS A 134 -16.75 2.86 4.29
CA LYS A 134 -16.02 1.81 3.58
C LYS A 134 -16.94 0.64 3.29
N ARG A 135 -17.75 0.21 4.28
CA ARG A 135 -18.69 -0.90 4.19
C ARG A 135 -19.85 -0.61 3.23
N SER A 136 -20.46 0.57 3.29
CA SER A 136 -21.52 0.95 2.37
C SER A 136 -21.01 1.04 0.94
N TRP A 137 -19.88 1.72 0.70
CA TRP A 137 -19.26 1.77 -0.62
C TRP A 137 -18.90 0.38 -1.14
N ALA A 138 -18.36 -0.45 -0.26
CA ALA A 138 -18.05 -1.84 -0.50
C ALA A 138 -19.26 -2.68 -0.94
N GLU A 139 -20.44 -2.42 -0.39
CA GLU A 139 -21.71 -3.08 -0.74
C GLU A 139 -22.31 -2.52 -2.03
N GLU A 140 -22.17 -1.22 -2.28
CA GLU A 140 -22.60 -0.55 -3.49
C GLU A 140 -21.79 -0.99 -4.72
N VAL A 141 -20.46 -0.96 -4.63
CA VAL A 141 -19.58 -1.31 -5.75
C VAL A 141 -19.72 -2.78 -6.20
N MET A 142 -20.12 -3.68 -5.29
CA MET A 142 -20.41 -5.08 -5.64
C MET A 142 -21.66 -5.23 -6.50
N LYS A 143 -22.60 -4.28 -6.41
CA LYS A 143 -23.85 -4.27 -7.19
C LYS A 143 -23.69 -3.51 -8.51
N GLU A 144 -22.54 -2.85 -8.73
CA GLU A 144 -22.27 -2.12 -9.95
C GLU A 144 -22.40 -3.07 -11.15
N ASN A 145 -23.21 -2.66 -12.12
CA ASN A 145 -23.42 -3.40 -13.35
C ASN A 145 -23.27 -2.44 -14.55
N PRO A 146 -22.20 -2.59 -15.37
CA PRO A 146 -21.96 -1.75 -16.54
C PRO A 146 -23.08 -1.77 -17.58
N TYR A 147 -23.94 -2.79 -17.59
CA TYR A 147 -25.10 -2.89 -18.48
C TYR A 147 -26.02 -1.66 -18.39
N TYR A 148 -26.19 -1.10 -17.20
CA TYR A 148 -27.06 0.06 -16.98
C TYR A 148 -26.40 1.39 -17.36
N ASN A 149 -25.09 1.39 -17.67
CA ASN A 149 -24.39 2.55 -18.22
C ASN A 149 -24.45 2.50 -19.76
N PRO A 150 -25.14 3.46 -20.43
CA PRO A 150 -25.27 3.46 -21.89
C PRO A 150 -23.94 3.42 -22.65
N GLU A 151 -22.88 4.05 -22.12
CA GLU A 151 -21.57 4.13 -22.79
C GLU A 151 -20.80 2.82 -22.73
N LYS A 152 -21.07 1.98 -21.72
CA LYS A 152 -20.33 0.73 -21.46
C LYS A 152 -21.15 -0.52 -21.76
N ARG A 153 -22.45 -0.36 -22.04
CA ARG A 153 -23.39 -1.46 -22.21
C ARG A 153 -22.94 -2.43 -23.30
N ASP A 154 -22.66 -1.92 -24.50
CA ASP A 154 -22.37 -2.77 -25.67
C ASP A 154 -21.07 -3.54 -25.46
N TRP A 155 -20.02 -2.86 -24.99
CA TRP A 155 -18.77 -3.51 -24.57
C TRP A 155 -19.01 -4.61 -23.53
N TYR A 156 -19.81 -4.34 -22.50
CA TYR A 156 -20.08 -5.32 -21.44
C TYR A 156 -20.87 -6.54 -21.94
N VAL A 157 -21.83 -6.33 -22.84
CA VAL A 157 -22.56 -7.42 -23.51
C VAL A 157 -21.59 -8.30 -24.30
N GLU A 158 -20.68 -7.70 -25.07
CA GLU A 158 -19.65 -8.43 -25.83
C GLU A 158 -18.74 -9.26 -24.92
N GLN A 159 -18.35 -8.74 -23.75
CA GLN A 159 -17.51 -9.47 -22.81
C GLN A 159 -18.20 -10.69 -22.18
N LEU A 160 -19.53 -10.65 -22.04
CA LEU A 160 -20.30 -11.74 -21.41
C LEU A 160 -20.72 -12.84 -22.41
N GLN A 161 -20.77 -12.54 -23.71
CA GLN A 161 -21.16 -13.49 -24.75
C GLN A 161 -20.34 -14.81 -24.70
N PRO A 162 -18.99 -14.79 -24.58
CA PRO A 162 -18.20 -16.02 -24.52
C PRO A 162 -18.46 -16.87 -23.26
N LEU A 163 -19.00 -16.25 -22.21
CA LEU A 163 -19.29 -16.89 -20.93
C LEU A 163 -20.76 -17.35 -20.82
N GLY A 164 -21.62 -16.96 -21.78
CA GLY A 164 -23.05 -17.28 -21.76
C GLY A 164 -23.80 -16.66 -20.57
N LEU A 165 -23.29 -15.56 -20.00
CA LEU A 165 -23.87 -14.88 -18.85
C LEU A 165 -24.88 -13.81 -19.30
N ASP A 166 -25.94 -13.60 -18.52
CA ASP A 166 -26.92 -12.54 -18.78
C ASP A 166 -26.39 -11.17 -18.27
N PRO A 167 -26.19 -10.18 -19.16
CA PRO A 167 -25.69 -8.86 -18.77
C PRO A 167 -26.57 -8.11 -17.77
N LYS A 168 -27.89 -8.36 -17.74
CA LYS A 168 -28.81 -7.64 -16.85
C LYS A 168 -28.70 -8.08 -15.39
N THR A 169 -28.40 -9.36 -15.19
CA THR A 169 -28.41 -10.02 -13.88
C THR A 169 -27.03 -10.30 -13.33
N THR A 170 -25.97 -10.13 -14.12
CA THR A 170 -24.58 -10.35 -13.72
C THR A 170 -23.90 -9.03 -13.34
N PRO A 171 -23.59 -8.78 -12.06
CA PRO A 171 -22.77 -7.64 -11.63
C PRO A 171 -21.33 -7.76 -12.13
N LEU A 172 -20.62 -6.62 -12.19
CA LEU A 172 -19.24 -6.55 -12.67
C LEU A 172 -18.31 -7.55 -11.98
N PHE A 173 -18.45 -7.70 -10.67
CA PHE A 173 -17.55 -8.56 -9.89
C PHE A 173 -17.80 -10.04 -10.14
N ASP A 174 -19.05 -10.43 -10.39
CA ASP A 174 -19.42 -11.81 -10.69
C ASP A 174 -18.91 -12.22 -12.08
N TRP A 175 -18.98 -11.30 -13.03
CA TRP A 175 -18.35 -11.46 -14.33
C TRP A 175 -16.84 -11.65 -14.20
N LEU A 176 -16.13 -10.75 -13.50
CA LEU A 176 -14.67 -10.83 -13.34
C LEU A 176 -14.22 -12.13 -12.67
N GLU A 177 -14.93 -12.59 -11.63
CA GLU A 177 -14.61 -13.88 -10.99
C GLU A 177 -14.85 -15.07 -11.91
N THR A 178 -15.87 -15.00 -12.78
CA THR A 178 -16.18 -16.06 -13.73
C THR A 178 -15.17 -16.08 -14.87
N ASP A 179 -14.83 -14.91 -15.40
CA ASP A 179 -13.83 -14.73 -16.44
C ASP A 179 -12.46 -15.24 -15.97
N ASP A 180 -12.00 -14.82 -14.78
CA ASP A 180 -10.78 -15.35 -14.16
C ASP A 180 -10.86 -16.90 -14.10
N LYS A 181 -11.93 -17.49 -13.54
CA LYS A 181 -12.05 -18.96 -13.45
C LYS A 181 -11.99 -19.67 -14.80
N VAL A 182 -12.59 -19.11 -15.84
CA VAL A 182 -12.61 -19.74 -17.18
C VAL A 182 -11.24 -19.61 -17.85
N SER A 183 -10.62 -18.43 -17.77
CA SER A 183 -9.32 -18.14 -18.41
C SER A 183 -8.21 -19.04 -17.86
N TYR A 184 -8.13 -19.23 -16.53
CA TYR A 184 -7.11 -20.10 -15.94
C TYR A 184 -7.44 -21.59 -16.00
N LYS A 185 -8.71 -21.98 -16.17
CA LYS A 185 -9.04 -23.38 -16.48
C LYS A 185 -8.61 -23.80 -17.88
N LYS A 186 -8.60 -22.88 -18.84
CA LYS A 186 -8.12 -23.14 -20.21
C LYS A 186 -6.60 -23.22 -20.29
N ALA A 187 -5.90 -22.57 -19.36
CA ALA A 187 -4.44 -22.51 -19.32
C ALA A 187 -3.78 -23.67 -18.54
N ALA A 188 -4.57 -24.45 -17.78
CA ALA A 188 -4.13 -25.60 -16.98
C ALA A 188 -4.23 -26.92 -17.75
#